data_AF-A0A699RG03-F1
#
_entry.id   AF-A0A699RG03-F1
#
_cell.length_a   1.000
_cell.length_b   1.000
_cell.length_c   1.000
_cell.angle_alpha   90.00
_cell.angle_beta   90.00
_cell.angle_gamma   90.00
#
_symmetry.space_group_name_H-M   'P 1'
#
loop_
_entity.id
_entity.type
_entity.pdbx_description
1 polymer ?
#
loop_
_entity_poly.entity_id
_entity_poly.type
_entity_poly.pdbx_seq_one_letter_code
_entity_poly.pdbx_strand_id
1 'polypeptide(L)'
;MIHESVEAAIRAERERVQNEANHAKGPNVAPVARECTFADFMKCSPITFRGNEGAVENIKREVTSSEPTTLSKAVRMAHTLMEQKVKAKVL
;
A
#
# COMPACT_ATOMS: atom_id res chain seq x y z
N MET A 1 18.93 -20.78 -49.35
CA MET A 1 19.56 -19.61 -48.68
C MET A 1 18.55 -18.61 -48.11
N ILE A 2 17.81 -17.82 -48.90
CA ILE A 2 16.88 -16.81 -48.31
C ILE A 2 15.68 -17.45 -47.61
N HIS A 3 15.09 -18.50 -48.20
CA HIS A 3 13.94 -19.20 -47.60
C HIS A 3 14.29 -19.83 -46.23
N GLU A 4 15.41 -20.54 -46.15
CA GLU A 4 15.88 -21.18 -44.92
C GLU A 4 16.25 -20.16 -43.83
N SER A 5 16.78 -19.00 -44.22
CA SER A 5 17.07 -17.92 -43.28
C SER A 5 15.79 -17.30 -42.70
N VAL A 6 14.73 -17.20 -43.50
CA VAL A 6 13.42 -16.72 -43.03
C VAL A 6 12.77 -17.76 -42.10
N GLU A 7 12.84 -19.05 -42.45
CA GLU A 7 12.33 -20.13 -41.60
C GLU A 7 13.08 -20.22 -40.26
N ALA A 8 14.40 -20.03 -40.26
CA ALA A 8 15.21 -19.98 -39.05
C ALA A 8 14.84 -18.78 -38.17
N ALA A 9 14.64 -17.60 -38.76
CA ALA A 9 14.22 -16.41 -38.04
C ALA A 9 12.82 -16.56 -37.41
N ILE A 10 11.87 -17.15 -38.15
CA ILE A 10 10.52 -17.43 -37.63
C ILE A 10 10.58 -18.40 -36.45
N ARG A 11 11.44 -19.44 -36.53
CA ARG A 11 11.60 -20.41 -35.44
C ARG A 11 12.22 -19.78 -34.20
N ALA A 12 13.27 -18.98 -34.37
CA ALA A 12 13.94 -18.28 -33.28
C ALA A 12 12.98 -17.31 -32.57
N GLU A 13 12.14 -16.58 -33.30
CA GLU A 13 11.18 -15.66 -32.68
C GLU A 13 10.08 -16.41 -31.93
N ARG A 14 9.62 -17.56 -32.44
CA ARG A 14 8.67 -18.44 -31.72
C ARG A 14 9.25 -18.97 -30.41
N GLU A 15 10.53 -19.36 -30.39
CA GLU A 15 11.22 -19.79 -29.17
C GLU A 15 11.41 -18.63 -28.19
N ARG A 16 11.66 -17.41 -28.70
CA ARG A 16 11.78 -16.20 -27.87
C ARG A 16 10.46 -15.83 -27.20
N VAL A 17 9.37 -15.78 -27.97
CA VAL A 17 8.01 -15.50 -27.47
C VAL A 17 7.55 -16.57 -26.47
N GLN A 18 7.89 -17.84 -26.72
CA GLN A 18 7.55 -18.93 -25.81
C GLN A 18 8.38 -18.86 -24.51
N ASN A 19 9.65 -18.46 -24.55
CA ASN A 19 10.43 -18.25 -23.33
C ASN A 19 9.92 -17.05 -22.51
N GLU A 20 9.39 -16.02 -23.19
CA GLU A 20 8.83 -14.82 -22.57
C GLU A 20 7.51 -15.13 -21.84
N ALA A 21 6.68 -16.04 -22.39
CA ALA A 21 5.51 -16.59 -21.70
C ALA A 21 5.89 -17.41 -20.44
N ASN A 22 7.11 -17.95 -20.39
CA ASN A 22 7.67 -18.64 -19.23
C ASN A 22 8.46 -17.71 -18.30
N HIS A 23 8.67 -16.43 -18.65
CA HIS A 23 9.21 -15.39 -17.77
C HIS A 23 8.10 -14.72 -16.93
N ALA A 24 7.03 -15.45 -16.60
CA ALA A 24 6.20 -15.10 -15.47
C ALA A 24 7.05 -15.28 -14.21
N LYS A 25 7.64 -14.17 -13.75
CA LYS A 25 8.38 -14.00 -12.51
C LYS A 25 7.56 -14.51 -11.33
N GLY A 26 7.61 -15.82 -11.09
CA GLY A 26 6.73 -16.51 -10.16
C GLY A 26 5.25 -16.35 -10.52
N PRO A 27 4.35 -17.06 -9.81
CA PRO A 27 2.95 -16.69 -9.86
C PRO A 27 2.87 -15.22 -9.40
N ASN A 28 2.34 -14.35 -10.27
CA ASN A 28 1.95 -12.97 -9.95
C ASN A 28 0.75 -12.99 -8.98
N VAL A 29 0.88 -13.72 -7.88
CA VAL A 29 -0.04 -13.66 -6.77
C VAL A 29 0.28 -12.32 -6.13
N ALA A 30 -0.49 -11.30 -6.52
CA ALA A 30 -0.64 -10.12 -5.70
C ALA A 30 -0.82 -10.65 -4.26
N PRO A 31 0.04 -10.24 -3.32
CA PRO A 31 -0.05 -10.76 -1.97
C PRO A 31 -1.49 -10.59 -1.51
N VAL A 32 -2.11 -11.68 -1.05
CA VAL A 32 -3.44 -11.63 -0.44
C VAL A 32 -3.42 -10.46 0.54
N ALA A 33 -4.34 -9.51 0.37
CA ALA A 33 -4.46 -8.37 1.26
C ALA A 33 -4.68 -8.92 2.67
N ARG A 34 -3.62 -8.90 3.47
CA ARG A 34 -3.67 -9.35 4.86
C ARG A 34 -4.40 -8.26 5.62
N GLU A 35 -5.27 -8.63 6.56
CA GLU A 35 -5.90 -7.64 7.44
C GLU A 35 -4.81 -6.90 8.21
N CYS A 36 -4.60 -5.62 7.89
CA CYS A 36 -3.66 -4.78 8.61
C CYS A 36 -4.27 -4.41 9.96
N THR A 37 -3.56 -4.73 11.04
CA THR A 37 -3.92 -4.20 12.35
C THR A 37 -3.60 -2.71 12.41
N PHE A 38 -4.20 -1.99 13.36
CA PHE A 38 -3.85 -0.59 13.60
C PHE A 38 -2.34 -0.42 13.88
N ALA A 39 -1.74 -1.34 14.63
CA ALA A 39 -0.30 -1.31 14.90
C ALA A 39 0.54 -1.44 13.62
N ASP A 40 0.13 -2.29 12.68
CA ASP A 40 0.82 -2.44 11.40
C ASP A 40 0.67 -1.20 10.52
N PHE A 41 -0.51 -0.58 10.51
CA PHE A 41 -0.74 0.71 9.85
C PHE A 41 0.19 1.80 10.41
N MET A 42 0.42 1.85 11.72
CA MET A 42 1.30 2.84 12.34
C MET A 42 2.79 2.62 12.00
N LYS A 43 3.21 1.39 11.68
CA LYS A 43 4.57 1.09 11.20
C LYS A 43 4.80 1.58 9.78
N CYS A 44 3.76 1.66 8.95
CA CYS A 44 3.84 2.10 7.56
C CYS A 44 4.07 3.61 7.38
N SER A 45 4.22 4.38 8.46
CA SER A 45 4.34 5.86 8.43
C SER A 45 3.33 6.49 7.47
N PRO A 46 2.03 6.29 7.70
CA PRO A 46 1.00 6.45 6.68
C PRO A 46 0.79 7.91 6.24
N ILE A 47 1.34 8.89 6.98
CA ILE A 47 1.18 10.31 6.65
C ILE A 47 2.42 11.10 7.11
N THR A 48 3.17 11.69 6.16
CA THR A 48 4.17 12.72 6.41
C THR A 48 3.52 14.10 6.26
N PHE A 49 2.81 14.52 7.30
CA PHE A 49 2.09 15.80 7.26
C PHE A 49 3.01 16.92 7.75
N ARG A 50 3.31 17.91 6.89
CA ARG A 50 4.14 19.07 7.25
C ARG A 50 3.30 20.13 7.95
N GLY A 51 3.81 20.65 9.07
CA GLY A 51 3.24 21.80 9.79
C GLY A 51 2.14 21.46 10.80
N ASN A 52 1.84 20.19 11.03
CA ASN A 52 0.91 19.75 12.08
C ASN A 52 1.41 18.50 12.84
N GLU A 53 2.71 18.20 12.76
CA GLU A 53 3.34 17.02 13.33
C GLU A 53 2.96 16.83 14.81
N GLY A 54 2.97 17.89 15.62
CA GLY A 54 2.59 17.82 17.03
C GLY A 54 1.10 17.51 17.26
N ALA A 55 0.20 17.97 16.37
CA ALA A 55 -1.22 17.65 16.47
C ALA A 55 -1.48 16.18 16.09
N VAL A 56 -0.79 15.70 15.06
CA VAL A 56 -0.83 14.31 14.59
C VAL A 56 -0.25 13.36 15.64
N GLU A 57 0.87 13.71 16.27
CA GLU A 57 1.49 12.89 17.32
C GLU A 57 0.59 12.77 18.56
N ASN A 58 -0.08 13.86 18.94
CA ASN A 58 -1.05 13.83 20.03
C ASN A 58 -2.27 12.95 19.69
N ILE A 59 -2.87 13.09 18.51
CA ILE A 59 -3.98 12.22 18.07
C ILE A 59 -3.53 10.76 18.04
N LYS A 60 -2.34 10.49 17.51
CA LYS A 60 -1.72 9.16 17.49
C LYS A 60 -1.62 8.58 18.89
N ARG A 61 -1.08 9.33 19.86
CA ARG A 61 -0.94 8.89 21.25
C ARG A 61 -2.30 8.56 21.86
N GLU A 62 -3.30 9.42 21.68
CA GLU A 62 -4.63 9.26 22.26
C GLU A 62 -5.38 8.06 21.68
N VAL A 63 -5.36 7.92 20.35
CA VAL A 63 -5.96 6.77 19.66
C VAL A 63 -5.27 5.48 20.07
N THR A 64 -3.94 5.46 20.17
CA THR A 64 -3.20 4.27 20.61
C THR A 64 -3.51 3.91 22.06
N SER A 65 -3.59 4.91 22.95
CA SER A 65 -3.94 4.71 24.37
C SER A 65 -5.35 4.16 24.58
N SER A 66 -6.23 4.32 23.59
CA SER A 66 -7.61 3.85 23.65
C SER A 66 -7.79 2.42 23.10
N GLU A 67 -6.70 1.79 22.67
CA GLU A 67 -6.64 0.40 22.22
C GLU A 67 -7.78 0.00 21.27
N PRO A 68 -7.88 0.63 20.08
CA PRO A 68 -8.92 0.31 19.12
C PRO A 68 -8.73 -1.12 18.61
N THR A 69 -9.78 -1.93 18.78
CA THR A 69 -9.81 -3.33 18.35
C THR A 69 -9.86 -3.51 16.83
N THR A 70 -10.21 -2.46 16.08
CA THR A 70 -10.26 -2.45 14.62
C THR A 70 -9.77 -1.14 14.04
N LEU A 71 -9.27 -1.16 12.80
CA LEU A 71 -8.82 0.04 12.10
C LEU A 71 -9.96 1.07 11.93
N SER A 72 -11.18 0.60 11.62
CA SER A 72 -12.35 1.48 11.49
C SER A 72 -12.66 2.23 12.79
N LYS A 73 -12.51 1.57 13.94
CA LYS A 73 -12.65 2.21 15.24
C LYS A 73 -11.57 3.28 15.44
N ALA A 74 -10.31 2.97 15.12
CA ALA A 74 -9.20 3.93 15.23
C ALA A 74 -9.43 5.18 14.35
N VAL A 75 -9.88 5.00 13.11
CA VAL A 75 -10.18 6.09 12.17
C VAL A 75 -11.31 6.98 12.69
N ARG A 76 -12.40 6.37 13.19
CA ARG A 76 -13.51 7.13 13.78
C ARG A 76 -13.07 7.96 14.99
N MET A 77 -12.21 7.40 15.85
CA MET A 77 -11.67 8.12 16.99
C MET A 77 -10.79 9.30 16.54
N ALA A 78 -9.87 9.07 15.60
CA ALA A 78 -9.04 10.13 15.04
C ALA A 78 -9.88 11.27 14.43
N HIS A 79 -10.94 10.93 13.69
CA HIS A 79 -11.86 11.91 13.12
C HIS A 79 -12.50 12.79 14.18
N THR A 80 -13.04 12.19 15.24
CA THR A 80 -13.64 12.94 16.36
C THR A 80 -12.62 13.88 17.03
N LEU A 81 -11.40 13.41 17.27
CA LEU A 81 -10.34 14.23 17.89
C LEU A 81 -9.91 15.41 17.01
N MET A 82 -9.82 15.19 15.69
CA MET A 82 -9.55 16.26 14.74
C MET A 82 -10.66 17.31 14.75
N GLU A 83 -11.93 16.90 14.74
CA GLU A 83 -13.06 17.84 14.83
C GLU A 83 -13.06 18.63 16.13
N GLN A 84 -12.81 17.97 17.27
CA GLN A 84 -12.76 18.65 18.57
C GLN A 84 -11.67 19.70 18.60
N LYS A 85 -10.48 19.41 18.05
CA LYS A 85 -9.39 20.37 17.95
C LYS A 85 -9.66 21.52 16.99
N VAL A 86 -10.34 21.28 15.86
CA VAL A 86 -10.76 22.35 14.96
C VAL A 86 -11.75 23.26 15.65
N LYS A 87 -12.75 22.71 16.35
CA LYS A 87 -13.75 23.46 17.11
C LYS A 87 -13.12 24.24 18.28
N ALA A 88 -12.16 23.63 18.99
CA ALA A 88 -11.45 24.28 20.11
C ALA A 88 -10.50 25.41 19.68
N LYS A 89 -10.11 25.47 18.40
CA LYS A 89 -9.25 26.53 17.86
C LYS A 89 -10.04 27.72 17.30
N VAL A 90 -11.37 27.58 17.20
CA VAL A 90 -12.32 28.61 16.72
C VAL A 90 -12.94 29.40 17.90
N LEU A 91 -12.60 29.04 19.15
CA LEU A 91 -12.93 29.78 20.37
C LEU A 91 -11.71 30.55 20.91
#